data_AF-A0AAX0Z2R4-F1
#
_entry.id   AF-A0AAX0Z2R4-F1
#
_cell.length_a   1.000
_cell.length_b   1.000
_cell.length_c   1.000
_cell.angle_alpha   90.00
_cell.angle_beta   90.00
_cell.angle_gamma   90.00
#
_symmetry.space_group_name_H-M   'P 1'
#
loop_
_entity.id
_entity.type
_entity.pdbx_description
1 polymer ?
#
loop_
_entity_poly.entity_id
_entity_poly.type
_entity_poly.pdbx_seq_one_letter_code
_entity_poly.pdbx_strand_id
1 'polypeptide(L)'
;MSKGILRIVSCFLLLSLTACAPKTQSSSNMDYDETKKMVVDILKTDDGKKAIQQLLNDEAMNEALVMDEQTVKKTIEKTLTSDKGKEFWKKVFEDSKFAETFAKSMQQQHERMLKQLMKDPDYQQLMMDILKDPEMEKKYGELVKSKEFRKHLEKVITETLSSPLYKKKFEDELKKAASESSSDSGSQGSEGSDS
;
A
#
# COMPACT_ATOMS: atom_id res chain seq x y z
N MET A 1 85.88 -27.99 75.56
CA MET A 1 86.17 -26.76 74.78
C MET A 1 86.47 -27.13 73.33
N SER A 2 86.00 -26.30 72.40
CA SER A 2 86.56 -26.09 71.06
C SER A 2 86.19 -26.99 69.86
N LYS A 3 85.13 -27.82 69.89
CA LYS A 3 84.65 -28.51 68.64
C LYS A 3 83.15 -28.43 68.36
N GLY A 4 82.29 -28.22 69.36
CA GLY A 4 80.84 -28.02 69.16
C GLY A 4 80.44 -26.59 68.76
N ILE A 5 81.17 -25.59 69.25
CA ILE A 5 80.89 -24.17 68.98
C ILE A 5 81.28 -23.77 67.54
N LEU A 6 82.30 -24.41 66.95
CA LEU A 6 82.74 -24.16 65.58
C LEU A 6 81.74 -24.66 64.52
N ARG A 7 80.95 -25.70 64.83
CA ARG A 7 79.90 -26.24 63.95
C ARG A 7 78.61 -25.40 63.98
N ILE A 8 78.33 -24.71 65.09
CA ILE A 8 77.16 -23.82 65.23
C ILE A 8 77.41 -22.47 64.54
N VAL A 9 78.64 -21.93 64.59
CA VAL A 9 79.02 -20.70 63.89
C VAL A 9 79.05 -20.89 62.35
N SER A 10 79.39 -22.09 61.87
CA SER A 10 79.36 -22.42 60.43
C SER A 10 77.96 -22.57 59.84
N CYS A 11 76.92 -22.75 60.67
CA CYS A 11 75.54 -22.89 60.23
C CYS A 11 74.78 -21.55 60.23
N PHE A 12 75.25 -20.58 61.03
CA PHE A 12 74.68 -19.23 61.10
C PHE A 12 75.14 -18.31 59.95
N LEU A 13 76.28 -18.63 59.31
CA LEU A 13 76.86 -17.83 58.22
C LEU A 13 76.21 -18.09 56.83
N LEU A 14 75.37 -19.13 56.70
CA LEU A 14 74.67 -19.48 55.46
C LEU A 14 73.22 -18.95 55.38
N LEU A 15 72.70 -18.34 56.46
CA LEU A 15 71.33 -17.81 56.54
C LEU A 15 71.23 -16.30 56.24
N SER A 16 72.35 -15.61 56.02
CA SER A 16 72.41 -14.15 55.83
C SER A 16 72.47 -13.68 54.37
N LEU A 17 72.23 -14.56 53.38
CA LEU A 17 72.16 -14.18 51.95
C LEU A 17 70.72 -13.98 51.42
N THR A 18 69.68 -14.07 52.25
CA THR A 18 68.31 -13.71 51.84
C THR A 18 67.90 -12.34 52.38
N ALA A 19 68.39 -11.28 51.75
CA ALA A 19 67.89 -9.92 51.93
C ALA A 19 67.65 -9.28 50.56
N CYS A 20 66.59 -9.73 49.89
CA CYS A 20 65.91 -8.94 48.88
C CYS A 20 64.43 -9.04 49.22
N ALA A 21 63.86 -7.93 49.69
CA ALA A 21 62.46 -7.85 50.07
C ALA A 21 61.57 -7.76 48.82
N PRO A 22 60.56 -8.62 48.66
CA PRO A 22 59.32 -8.22 48.03
C PRO A 22 58.33 -7.90 49.14
N LYS A 23 57.98 -6.62 49.19
CA LYS A 23 56.87 -6.07 49.94
C LYS A 23 55.60 -6.84 49.57
N THR A 24 55.01 -7.53 50.53
CA THR A 24 53.62 -7.96 50.47
C THR A 24 52.76 -6.70 50.34
N GLN A 25 52.19 -6.46 49.16
CA GLN A 25 51.19 -5.42 48.97
C GLN A 25 50.15 -5.90 47.96
N SER A 26 48.92 -6.01 48.45
CA SER A 26 47.66 -6.16 47.74
C SER A 26 47.52 -5.18 46.57
N SER A 27 47.89 -5.60 45.35
CA SER A 27 47.92 -4.76 44.15
C SER A 27 47.06 -5.26 42.97
N SER A 28 46.33 -6.37 43.11
CA SER A 28 45.59 -6.94 41.97
C SER A 28 44.32 -6.18 41.54
N ASN A 29 43.71 -5.39 42.43
CA ASN A 29 42.51 -4.60 42.08
C ASN A 29 42.83 -3.17 41.62
N MET A 30 43.95 -2.56 42.03
CA MET A 30 44.35 -1.22 41.58
C MET A 30 44.83 -1.23 40.12
N ASP A 31 45.57 -2.26 39.70
CA ASP A 31 46.02 -2.40 38.31
C ASP A 31 44.86 -2.62 37.33
N TYR A 32 43.76 -3.24 37.77
CA TYR A 32 42.60 -3.49 36.90
C TYR A 32 41.86 -2.20 36.54
N ASP A 33 41.63 -1.32 37.51
CA ASP A 33 40.95 -0.04 37.27
C ASP A 33 41.81 0.91 36.43
N GLU A 34 43.13 0.91 36.66
CA GLU A 34 44.08 1.69 35.86
C GLU A 34 44.21 1.16 34.42
N THR A 35 44.30 -0.17 34.25
CA THR A 35 44.31 -0.82 32.93
C THR A 35 43.00 -0.60 32.18
N LYS A 36 41.84 -0.69 32.87
CA LYS A 36 40.53 -0.40 32.30
C LYS A 36 40.46 1.04 31.80
N LYS A 37 40.93 2.00 32.60
CA LYS A 37 40.96 3.41 32.21
C LYS A 37 41.86 3.63 31.00
N MET A 38 43.05 3.02 30.99
CA MET A 38 43.97 3.05 29.86
C MET A 38 43.34 2.49 28.57
N VAL A 39 42.68 1.33 28.64
CA VAL A 39 42.01 0.72 27.48
C VAL A 39 40.86 1.61 26.98
N VAL A 40 40.05 2.16 27.88
CA VAL A 40 38.97 3.10 27.51
C VAL A 40 39.53 4.36 26.86
N ASP A 41 40.65 4.88 27.36
CA ASP A 41 41.29 6.07 26.81
C ASP A 41 41.90 5.77 25.43
N ILE A 42 42.54 4.61 25.23
CA ILE A 42 43.03 4.14 23.92
C ILE A 42 41.89 4.05 22.91
N LEU A 43 40.75 3.44 23.27
CA LEU A 43 39.58 3.36 22.38
C LEU A 43 38.99 4.74 22.03
N LYS A 44 39.14 5.72 22.92
CA LYS A 44 38.68 7.10 22.68
C LYS A 44 39.66 7.95 21.88
N THR A 45 40.93 7.55 21.81
CA THR A 45 41.92 8.27 20.98
C THR A 45 41.55 8.20 19.50
N ASP A 46 42.09 9.13 18.72
CA ASP A 46 41.87 9.18 17.28
C ASP A 46 42.39 7.92 16.58
N ASP A 47 43.45 7.31 17.10
CA ASP A 47 43.99 6.06 16.57
C ASP A 47 43.08 4.87 16.88
N GLY A 48 42.50 4.81 18.09
CA GLY A 48 41.48 3.81 18.44
C GLY A 48 40.22 3.92 17.57
N LYS A 49 39.73 5.14 17.34
CA LYS A 49 38.60 5.38 16.43
C LYS A 49 38.92 5.02 14.98
N LYS A 50 40.11 5.37 14.48
CA LYS A 50 40.56 5.01 13.13
C LYS A 50 40.68 3.50 12.96
N ALA A 51 41.23 2.80 13.95
CA ALA A 51 41.35 1.34 13.91
C ALA A 51 39.97 0.66 13.85
N ILE A 52 38.99 1.14 14.63
CA ILE A 52 37.61 0.65 14.56
C ILE A 52 36.98 0.98 13.19
N GLN A 53 37.17 2.19 12.67
CA GLN A 53 36.67 2.56 11.35
C GLN A 53 37.27 1.71 10.23
N GLN A 54 38.57 1.42 10.30
CA GLN A 54 39.25 0.52 9.35
C GLN A 54 38.69 -0.90 9.42
N LEU A 55 38.43 -1.39 10.64
CA LEU A 55 37.81 -2.69 10.85
C LEU A 55 36.36 -2.74 10.34
N LEU A 56 35.57 -1.68 10.54
CA LEU A 56 34.20 -1.56 10.00
C LEU A 56 34.17 -1.43 8.47
N ASN A 57 35.25 -0.94 7.86
CA ASN A 57 35.38 -0.86 6.40
C ASN A 57 35.88 -2.19 5.79
N ASP A 58 36.20 -3.19 6.61
CA ASP A 58 36.52 -4.54 6.14
C ASP A 58 35.23 -5.30 5.80
N GLU A 59 35.14 -5.84 4.58
CA GLU A 59 34.00 -6.65 4.13
C GLU A 59 33.75 -7.86 5.05
N ALA A 60 34.81 -8.50 5.55
CA ALA A 60 34.69 -9.66 6.44
C ALA A 60 34.08 -9.28 7.81
N MET A 61 34.32 -8.06 8.27
CA MET A 61 33.71 -7.56 9.50
C MET A 61 32.26 -7.12 9.25
N ASN A 62 31.95 -6.52 8.09
CA ASN A 62 30.58 -6.15 7.73
C ASN A 62 29.67 -7.38 7.58
N GLU A 63 30.20 -8.48 7.04
CA GLU A 63 29.51 -9.77 7.00
C GLU A 63 29.32 -10.37 8.40
N ALA A 64 30.31 -10.22 9.30
CA ALA A 64 30.20 -10.69 10.69
C ALA A 64 29.28 -9.82 11.56
N LEU A 65 29.11 -8.54 11.21
CA LEU A 65 28.15 -7.60 11.79
C LEU A 65 26.73 -7.81 11.26
N VAL A 66 26.32 -9.07 11.10
CA VAL A 66 24.91 -9.41 10.84
C VAL A 66 24.10 -8.79 11.97
N MET A 67 23.38 -7.72 11.64
CA MET A 67 22.43 -7.12 12.58
C MET A 67 21.39 -8.17 12.93
N ASP A 68 21.13 -8.34 14.23
CA ASP A 68 20.13 -9.28 14.73
C ASP A 68 18.84 -9.20 13.90
N GLU A 69 18.43 -10.33 13.33
CA GLU A 69 17.31 -10.41 12.39
C GLU A 69 16.03 -9.81 13.01
N GLN A 70 15.82 -10.01 14.31
CA GLN A 70 14.66 -9.44 15.01
C GLN A 70 14.73 -7.92 15.07
N THR A 71 15.91 -7.36 15.32
CA THR A 71 16.15 -5.92 15.37
C THR A 71 15.98 -5.29 13.98
N VAL A 72 16.50 -5.94 12.92
CA VAL A 72 16.30 -5.51 11.53
C VAL A 72 14.82 -5.54 11.17
N LYS A 73 14.13 -6.66 11.42
CA LYS A 73 12.70 -6.82 11.15
C LYS A 73 11.86 -5.78 11.87
N LYS A 74 12.05 -5.61 13.18
CA LYS A 74 11.34 -4.60 14.00
C LYS A 74 11.60 -3.19 13.48
N THR A 75 12.82 -2.89 13.06
CA THR A 75 13.18 -1.57 12.53
C THR A 75 12.52 -1.32 11.17
N ILE A 76 12.51 -2.31 10.27
CA ILE A 76 11.83 -2.23 8.98
C ILE A 76 10.31 -2.06 9.20
N GLU A 77 9.68 -2.91 10.01
CA GLU A 77 8.26 -2.81 10.33
C GLU A 77 7.91 -1.44 10.91
N LYS A 78 8.66 -0.98 11.92
CA LYS A 78 8.45 0.33 12.54
C LYS A 78 8.64 1.48 11.54
N THR A 79 9.64 1.39 10.67
CA THR A 79 9.92 2.44 9.68
C THR A 79 8.82 2.49 8.62
N LEU A 80 8.43 1.34 8.07
CA LEU A 80 7.39 1.25 7.04
C LEU A 80 5.99 1.61 7.55
N THR A 81 5.68 1.30 8.81
CA THR A 81 4.38 1.63 9.42
C THR A 81 4.32 3.02 10.04
N SER A 82 5.47 3.67 10.26
CA SER A 82 5.52 5.04 10.77
C SER A 82 4.98 6.07 9.77
N ASP A 83 4.64 7.25 10.27
CA ASP A 83 4.23 8.36 9.40
C ASP A 83 5.33 8.80 8.43
N LYS A 84 6.61 8.67 8.83
CA LYS A 84 7.76 8.87 7.92
C LYS A 84 7.75 7.86 6.76
N GLY A 85 7.38 6.61 7.04
CA GLY A 85 7.19 5.58 6.01
C GLY A 85 6.06 5.95 5.04
N LYS A 86 4.92 6.43 5.55
CA LYS A 86 3.81 6.92 4.71
C LYS A 86 4.23 8.10 3.84
N GLU A 87 4.95 9.07 4.39
CA GLU A 87 5.49 10.21 3.63
C GLU A 87 6.50 9.78 2.58
N PHE A 88 7.38 8.83 2.91
CA PHE A 88 8.31 8.23 1.96
C PHE A 88 7.54 7.61 0.77
N TRP A 89 6.55 6.77 1.05
CA TRP A 89 5.74 6.16 -0.01
C TRP A 89 5.02 7.21 -0.85
N LYS A 90 4.41 8.24 -0.24
CA LYS A 90 3.78 9.34 -0.99
C LYS A 90 4.74 9.99 -1.98
N LYS A 91 5.94 10.38 -1.52
CA LYS A 91 6.98 10.98 -2.38
C LYS A 91 7.48 10.04 -3.48
N VAL A 92 7.65 8.77 -3.15
CA VAL A 92 8.11 7.76 -4.12
C VAL A 92 7.04 7.50 -5.20
N PHE A 93 5.76 7.54 -4.84
CA PHE A 93 4.66 7.43 -5.82
C PHE A 93 4.46 8.68 -6.68
N GLU A 94 5.06 9.82 -6.33
CA GLU A 94 5.11 11.00 -7.21
C GLU A 94 6.12 10.83 -8.36
N ASP A 95 7.10 9.93 -8.23
CA ASP A 95 8.00 9.55 -9.31
C ASP A 95 7.26 8.69 -10.35
N SER A 96 7.14 9.21 -11.56
CA SER A 96 6.41 8.56 -12.65
C SER A 96 7.01 7.22 -13.08
N LYS A 97 8.34 7.07 -13.04
CA LYS A 97 9.03 5.83 -13.40
C LYS A 97 8.81 4.75 -12.34
N PHE A 98 8.84 5.15 -11.06
CA PHE A 98 8.49 4.25 -9.97
C PHE A 98 7.02 3.84 -10.06
N ALA A 99 6.10 4.80 -10.20
CA ALA A 99 4.67 4.54 -10.30
C ALA A 99 4.33 3.64 -11.50
N GLU A 100 4.96 3.85 -12.66
CA GLU A 100 4.79 3.01 -13.84
C GLU A 100 5.26 1.58 -13.58
N THR A 101 6.46 1.42 -13.01
CA THR A 101 7.02 0.09 -12.72
C THR A 101 6.15 -0.65 -11.70
N PHE A 102 5.71 0.05 -10.66
CA PHE A 102 4.81 -0.49 -9.65
C PHE A 102 3.46 -0.90 -10.26
N ALA A 103 2.84 -0.02 -11.04
CA ALA A 103 1.57 -0.30 -11.73
C ALA A 103 1.70 -1.50 -12.67
N LYS A 104 2.77 -1.58 -13.47
CA LYS A 104 3.06 -2.73 -14.34
C LYS A 104 3.21 -4.03 -13.56
N SER A 105 3.90 -4.00 -12.41
CA SER A 105 4.05 -5.19 -11.56
C SER A 105 2.69 -5.69 -11.01
N MET A 106 1.77 -4.76 -10.74
CA MET A 106 0.45 -5.06 -10.19
C MET A 106 -0.62 -5.29 -11.25
N GLN A 107 -0.34 -5.02 -12.53
CA GLN A 107 -1.32 -4.97 -13.61
C GLN A 107 -2.17 -6.26 -13.69
N GLN A 108 -1.53 -7.43 -13.65
CA GLN A 108 -2.25 -8.70 -13.77
C GLN A 108 -3.21 -8.95 -12.59
N GLN A 109 -2.79 -8.63 -11.37
CA GLN A 109 -3.65 -8.81 -10.18
C GLN A 109 -4.76 -7.76 -10.16
N HIS A 110 -4.44 -6.53 -10.54
CA HIS A 110 -5.41 -5.45 -10.63
C HIS A 110 -6.50 -5.75 -11.69
N GLU A 111 -6.11 -6.27 -12.86
CA GLU A 111 -7.06 -6.71 -13.89
C GLU A 111 -7.95 -7.84 -13.40
N ARG A 112 -7.39 -8.85 -12.72
CA ARG A 112 -8.16 -9.95 -12.14
C ARG A 112 -9.18 -9.46 -11.12
N MET A 113 -8.74 -8.58 -10.22
CA MET A 113 -9.61 -7.95 -9.22
C MET A 113 -10.73 -7.17 -9.90
N LEU A 114 -10.44 -6.32 -10.88
CA LEU A 114 -11.48 -5.57 -11.62
C LEU A 114 -12.47 -6.51 -12.32
N LYS A 115 -12.00 -7.60 -12.95
CA LYS A 115 -12.89 -8.60 -13.57
C LYS A 115 -13.76 -9.34 -12.57
N GLN A 116 -13.28 -9.56 -11.36
CA GLN A 116 -14.06 -10.16 -10.28
C GLN A 116 -15.09 -9.17 -9.74
N LEU A 117 -14.69 -7.91 -9.49
CA LEU A 117 -15.57 -6.84 -9.06
C LEU A 117 -16.69 -6.57 -10.07
N MET A 118 -16.45 -6.65 -11.38
CA MET A 118 -17.54 -6.54 -12.37
C MET A 118 -18.64 -7.60 -12.21
N LYS A 119 -18.39 -8.72 -11.52
CA LYS A 119 -19.38 -9.76 -11.22
C LYS A 119 -19.98 -9.61 -9.83
N ASP A 120 -19.45 -8.70 -9.02
CA ASP A 120 -19.92 -8.43 -7.68
C ASP A 120 -21.15 -7.49 -7.72
N PRO A 121 -22.26 -7.81 -7.02
CA PRO A 121 -23.47 -7.01 -7.06
C PRO A 121 -23.29 -5.57 -6.58
N ASP A 122 -22.47 -5.34 -5.54
CA ASP A 122 -22.28 -4.01 -4.97
C ASP A 122 -21.48 -3.13 -5.93
N TYR A 123 -20.42 -3.69 -6.53
CA TYR A 123 -19.65 -2.99 -7.55
C TYR A 123 -20.47 -2.74 -8.83
N GLN A 124 -21.32 -3.68 -9.22
CA GLN A 124 -22.27 -3.48 -10.32
C GLN A 124 -23.23 -2.32 -10.03
N GLN A 125 -23.74 -2.21 -8.80
CA GLN A 125 -24.61 -1.10 -8.42
C GLN A 125 -23.89 0.25 -8.55
N LEU A 126 -22.64 0.34 -8.05
CA LEU A 126 -21.81 1.53 -8.24
C LEU A 126 -21.59 1.86 -9.72
N MET A 127 -21.35 0.84 -10.55
CA MET A 127 -21.21 1.02 -12.00
C MET A 127 -22.51 1.50 -12.65
N MET A 128 -23.66 0.97 -12.24
CA MET A 128 -24.97 1.40 -12.75
C MET A 128 -25.25 2.85 -12.40
N ASP A 129 -24.82 3.32 -11.24
CA ASP A 129 -25.01 4.71 -10.85
C ASP A 129 -24.10 5.65 -11.66
N ILE A 130 -22.89 5.21 -12.03
CA ILE A 130 -22.04 5.92 -13.02
C ILE A 130 -22.73 5.98 -14.39
N LEU A 131 -23.36 4.89 -14.83
CA LEU A 131 -24.05 4.85 -16.14
C LEU A 131 -25.30 5.73 -16.21
N LYS A 132 -25.88 6.09 -15.06
CA LYS A 132 -27.03 7.02 -14.96
C LYS A 132 -26.61 8.48 -14.88
N ASP A 133 -25.32 8.79 -15.00
CA ASP A 133 -24.87 10.18 -15.04
C ASP A 133 -25.52 10.94 -16.23
N PRO A 134 -25.91 12.21 -16.07
CA PRO A 134 -26.54 12.99 -17.14
C PRO A 134 -25.76 13.06 -18.46
N GLU A 135 -24.41 12.98 -18.42
CA GLU A 135 -23.61 12.93 -19.63
C GLU A 135 -23.81 11.60 -20.39
N MET A 136 -23.91 10.50 -19.65
CA MET A 136 -24.22 9.19 -20.21
C MET A 136 -25.65 9.14 -20.74
N GLU A 137 -26.62 9.70 -20.00
CA GLU A 137 -28.01 9.81 -20.46
C GLU A 137 -28.10 10.56 -21.79
N LYS A 138 -27.36 11.67 -21.95
CA LYS A 138 -27.31 12.42 -23.20
C LYS A 138 -26.78 11.56 -24.35
N LYS A 139 -25.68 10.82 -24.13
CA LYS A 139 -25.11 9.89 -25.13
C LYS A 139 -26.09 8.77 -25.49
N TYR A 140 -26.79 8.20 -24.51
CA TYR A 140 -27.85 7.22 -24.76
C TYR A 140 -29.02 7.84 -25.55
N GLY A 141 -29.41 9.07 -25.24
CA GLY A 141 -30.44 9.80 -25.98
C GLY A 141 -30.07 10.08 -27.44
N GLU A 142 -28.79 10.37 -27.71
CA GLU A 142 -28.27 10.50 -29.07
C GLU A 142 -28.28 9.14 -29.80
N LEU A 143 -27.93 8.05 -29.12
CA LEU A 143 -27.96 6.70 -29.68
C LEU A 143 -29.38 6.26 -30.05
N VAL A 144 -30.38 6.53 -29.21
CA VAL A 144 -31.80 6.24 -29.51
C VAL A 144 -32.29 7.08 -30.71
N LYS A 145 -31.70 8.24 -30.96
CA LYS A 145 -32.01 9.09 -32.12
C LYS A 145 -31.22 8.70 -33.38
N SER A 146 -30.27 7.76 -33.30
CA SER A 146 -29.47 7.29 -34.43
C SER A 146 -30.33 6.68 -35.54
N LYS A 147 -29.81 6.66 -36.77
CA LYS A 147 -30.52 6.08 -37.91
C LYS A 147 -30.71 4.57 -37.74
N GLU A 148 -29.74 3.91 -37.12
CA GLU A 148 -29.73 2.49 -36.81
C GLU A 148 -30.87 2.15 -35.84
N PHE A 149 -30.99 2.90 -34.74
CA PHE A 149 -32.06 2.67 -33.78
C PHE A 149 -33.44 3.04 -34.34
N ARG A 150 -33.52 4.10 -35.17
CA ARG A 150 -34.76 4.47 -35.87
C ARG A 150 -35.31 3.37 -36.77
N LYS A 151 -34.46 2.62 -37.48
CA LYS A 151 -34.92 1.46 -38.29
C LYS A 151 -35.53 0.38 -37.41
N HIS A 152 -34.93 0.11 -36.25
CA HIS A 152 -35.49 -0.84 -35.30
C HIS A 152 -36.83 -0.32 -34.75
N LEU A 153 -36.90 0.96 -34.40
CA LEU A 153 -38.11 1.61 -33.93
C LEU A 153 -39.23 1.58 -34.98
N GLU A 154 -38.93 1.87 -36.24
CA GLU A 154 -39.87 1.78 -37.37
C GLU A 154 -40.43 0.37 -37.54
N LYS A 155 -39.58 -0.65 -37.43
CA LYS A 155 -40.00 -2.06 -37.47
C LYS A 155 -40.95 -2.39 -36.31
N VAL A 156 -40.59 -2.02 -35.07
CA VAL A 156 -41.42 -2.27 -33.89
C VAL A 156 -42.76 -1.53 -33.99
N ILE A 157 -42.77 -0.28 -34.46
CA ILE A 157 -44.01 0.49 -34.70
C ILE A 157 -44.87 -0.22 -35.75
N THR A 158 -44.27 -0.63 -36.86
CA THR A 158 -44.99 -1.31 -37.95
C THR A 158 -45.59 -2.63 -37.48
N GLU A 159 -44.85 -3.43 -36.72
CA GLU A 159 -45.33 -4.68 -36.12
C GLU A 159 -46.47 -4.42 -35.11
N THR A 160 -46.32 -3.39 -34.28
CA THR A 160 -47.33 -3.00 -33.29
C THR A 160 -48.63 -2.55 -33.95
N LEU A 161 -48.55 -1.67 -34.96
CA LEU A 161 -49.72 -1.22 -35.74
C LEU A 161 -50.33 -2.36 -36.57
N SER A 162 -49.51 -3.32 -36.98
CA SER A 162 -49.98 -4.49 -37.73
C SER A 162 -50.69 -5.53 -36.84
N SER A 163 -50.56 -5.41 -35.51
CA SER A 163 -51.18 -6.31 -34.54
C SER A 163 -52.70 -6.25 -34.63
N PRO A 164 -53.40 -7.41 -34.60
CA PRO A 164 -54.87 -7.45 -34.62
C PRO A 164 -55.52 -6.59 -33.52
N LEU A 165 -54.88 -6.48 -32.35
CA LEU A 165 -55.38 -5.64 -31.26
C LEU A 165 -55.37 -4.16 -31.60
N TYR A 166 -54.28 -3.68 -32.22
CA TYR A 166 -54.16 -2.28 -32.61
C TYR A 166 -54.98 -1.95 -33.85
N LYS A 167 -55.03 -2.85 -34.84
CA LYS A 167 -55.93 -2.70 -36.00
C LYS A 167 -57.37 -2.53 -35.56
N LYS A 168 -57.86 -3.40 -34.67
CA LYS A 168 -59.21 -3.31 -34.13
C LYS A 168 -59.46 -2.01 -33.37
N LYS A 169 -58.53 -1.60 -32.49
CA LYS A 169 -58.63 -0.31 -31.80
C LYS A 169 -58.69 0.87 -32.77
N PHE A 170 -57.85 0.85 -33.81
CA PHE A 170 -57.80 1.90 -34.83
C PHE A 170 -59.09 1.95 -35.66
N GLU A 171 -59.65 0.79 -36.02
CA GLU A 171 -60.95 0.68 -36.67
C GLU A 171 -62.10 1.18 -35.78
N ASP A 172 -62.09 0.84 -34.49
CA ASP A 172 -63.10 1.26 -33.52
C ASP A 172 -63.03 2.78 -33.27
N GLU A 173 -61.83 3.37 -33.18
CA GLU A 173 -61.63 4.82 -33.09
C GLU A 173 -62.04 5.55 -34.37
N LEU A 174 -61.73 4.99 -35.55
CA LEU A 174 -62.19 5.54 -36.84
C LEU A 174 -63.72 5.53 -36.95
N LYS A 175 -64.38 4.43 -36.55
CA LYS A 175 -65.84 4.36 -36.51
C LYS A 175 -66.43 5.37 -35.54
N LYS A 176 -65.82 5.56 -34.37
CA LYS A 176 -66.25 6.55 -33.39
C LYS A 176 -66.11 7.97 -33.93
N ALA A 177 -64.96 8.33 -34.51
CA ALA A 177 -64.74 9.64 -35.11
C ALA A 177 -65.69 9.91 -36.30
N ALA A 178 -65.96 8.89 -37.13
CA ALA A 178 -66.94 8.97 -38.22
C ALA A 178 -68.37 9.15 -37.70
N SER A 179 -68.73 8.52 -36.58
CA SER A 179 -70.02 8.70 -35.93
C SER A 179 -70.18 10.08 -35.27
N GLU A 180 -69.10 10.63 -34.71
CA GLU A 180 -69.09 11.97 -34.12
C GLU A 180 -69.14 13.07 -35.20
N SER A 181 -68.44 12.90 -36.32
CA SER A 181 -68.47 13.84 -37.46
C SER A 181 -69.77 13.79 -38.28
N SER A 182 -70.50 12.67 -38.26
CA SER A 182 -71.86 12.58 -38.81
C SER A 182 -72.94 13.12 -37.87
N SER A 183 -72.64 13.28 -36.57
CA SER A 183 -73.54 13.94 -35.61
C SER A 183 -73.44 15.47 -35.60
N ASP A 184 -72.37 16.05 -36.17
CA ASP A 184 -72.15 17.51 -36.24
C ASP A 184 -72.55 18.14 -37.60
N SER A 185 -72.87 17.31 -38.61
CA SER A 185 -73.33 17.77 -39.93
C SER A 185 -74.86 17.78 -40.09
N GLY A 186 -75.61 17.54 -39.01
CA GLY A 186 -77.08 17.42 -39.01
C GLY A 186 -77.87 18.62 -38.49
N SER A 187 -77.23 19.74 -38.12
CA SER A 187 -77.95 20.89 -37.53
C SER A 187 -77.57 22.24 -38.16
N GLN A 188 -77.71 22.36 -39.48
CA GLN A 188 -77.90 23.68 -40.09
C GLN A 188 -78.67 23.55 -41.40
N GLY A 189 -80.00 23.49 -41.31
CA GLY A 189 -80.83 23.40 -42.51
C GLY A 189 -82.33 23.20 -42.28
N SER A 190 -82.98 23.99 -41.42
CA SER A 190 -84.39 24.39 -41.59
C SER A 190 -84.87 25.27 -40.44
N GLU A 191 -84.93 26.57 -40.69
CA GLU A 191 -85.82 27.55 -40.06
C GLU A 191 -85.72 28.82 -40.94
N GLY A 192 -86.75 29.38 -41.55
CA GLY A 192 -88.16 29.02 -41.66
C GLY A 192 -88.79 29.96 -42.70
N SER A 193 -89.67 29.39 -43.53
CA SER A 193 -90.69 30.14 -44.26
C SER A 193 -92.01 29.89 -43.53
N ASP A 194 -92.51 30.86 -42.77
CA ASP A 194 -93.90 31.33 -42.81
C ASP A 194 -94.15 32.41 -41.74
N SER A 195 -95.01 33.36 -42.08
CA SER A 195 -95.53 34.53 -41.31
C SER A 195 -94.71 35.82 -41.31
#